data_AF-A0A7G2CMK6-F1
#
_entry.id   AF-A0A7G2CMK6-F1
#
_cell.length_a   1.000
_cell.length_b   1.000
_cell.length_c   1.000
_cell.angle_alpha   90.00
_cell.angle_beta   90.00
_cell.angle_gamma   90.00
#
_symmetry.space_group_name_H-M   'P 1'
#
loop_
_entity.id
_entity.type
_entity.pdbx_description
1 polymer ?
#
loop_
_entity_poly.entity_id
_entity_poly.type
_entity_poly.pdbx_seq_one_letter_code
_entity_poly.pdbx_strand_id
1 'polypeptide(L)'
;MKRVRYSTRTLLAKVRKGKAKLRLCHVLRGCLLMCLTLACIYVGWYPTSPAVSIYKKITSEQSIRGQITPLHVVLTCSTFKATHDPSLYGALTAAKEKHATVGCGAAQDGTSMYPWWALPSSEARKENPYLLVQAIPTVDSDRCVMRDAQRDTFLRYKGAATRRNGFRGRILFLYVLAAHYSTTESLQVTDYRDATVVSGGGKSLRTVTPPTELYTSRFAVEESLKHLDVLWVINYTQPNGNVTKNVPGAYSKWRPDMGVGMFRCVLTYFLYASYQFPDVPFIGKGDDDAFYKVPQLLIELESMQAEMDTFNQQSKHYTISGVYYGLMRKYTGTVFTPGFYAVLSNSLLRTLHNLPDEGEPLNPTSHSGRIQERILLTLEPYDDSLKNLYEKYWLVAEDIATGFLVQFIRQYLVERSLRHHTKKVDLVYYRIDSPCRVHDILLYDFNANPHRRNSISIHIRKTPITLYQLFLYMSNPAGLFNHSDSATAEFIQELRWDEDDAYDKINFAALEQSPLWEELFPADPAQREAALDKGAPWWDDTHTTRLPFTLGVSTNTTDVLRASTVSSKCNRKALSITPPDGDPAVNVVGVHQHHLSCRRHKNSKTRQRN
;
A
#
# COMPACT_ATOMS: atom_id res chain seq x y z
N MET A 1 66.38 -34.13 -53.08
CA MET A 1 65.08 -34.07 -53.78
C MET A 1 64.64 -35.47 -54.20
N LYS A 2 63.55 -36.01 -53.64
CA LYS A 2 62.63 -36.99 -54.27
C LYS A 2 61.36 -37.06 -53.42
N ARG A 3 60.23 -36.64 -54.01
CA ARG A 3 58.88 -36.60 -53.41
C ARG A 3 58.26 -37.99 -53.42
N VAL A 4 57.63 -38.38 -52.32
CA VAL A 4 56.65 -39.49 -52.26
C VAL A 4 55.26 -38.85 -52.10
N ARG A 5 54.37 -39.07 -53.07
CA ARG A 5 52.95 -38.65 -53.04
C ARG A 5 52.11 -39.84 -52.55
N TYR A 6 51.32 -39.66 -51.49
CA TYR A 6 50.21 -40.54 -51.14
C TYR A 6 48.87 -39.88 -51.51
N SER A 7 47.98 -40.69 -52.08
CA SER A 7 46.67 -40.31 -52.65
C SER A 7 45.63 -39.98 -51.57
N THR A 8 45.07 -38.78 -51.64
CA THR A 8 44.03 -38.22 -50.76
C THR A 8 42.62 -38.81 -50.96
N ARG A 9 42.43 -39.76 -51.89
CA ARG A 9 41.09 -40.26 -52.23
C ARG A 9 40.51 -41.27 -51.24
N THR A 10 41.33 -41.98 -50.45
CA THR A 10 40.83 -43.04 -49.55
C THR A 10 40.34 -42.51 -48.19
N LEU A 11 40.80 -41.33 -47.75
CA LEU A 11 40.43 -40.75 -46.46
C LEU A 11 39.02 -40.11 -46.46
N LEU A 12 38.61 -39.53 -47.60
CA LEU A 12 37.33 -38.84 -47.75
C LEU A 12 36.10 -39.78 -47.79
N ALA A 13 36.29 -41.05 -48.18
CA ALA A 13 35.20 -42.03 -48.24
C ALA A 13 34.79 -42.55 -46.85
N LYS A 14 35.73 -42.63 -45.88
CA LYS A 14 35.43 -43.08 -44.50
C LYS A 14 34.70 -42.01 -43.67
N VAL A 15 34.99 -40.71 -43.89
CA VAL A 15 34.34 -39.61 -43.15
C VAL A 15 32.87 -39.41 -43.54
N ARG A 16 32.48 -39.72 -44.79
CA ARG A 16 31.08 -39.60 -45.24
C ARG A 16 30.14 -40.66 -44.66
N LYS A 17 30.60 -41.90 -44.45
CA LYS A 17 29.75 -42.97 -43.85
C LYS A 17 29.48 -42.74 -42.35
N GLY A 18 30.41 -42.13 -41.60
CA GLY A 18 30.21 -41.82 -40.18
C GLY A 18 29.16 -40.72 -39.92
N LYS A 19 29.13 -39.66 -40.74
CA LYS A 19 28.19 -38.55 -40.58
C LYS A 19 26.73 -38.91 -40.91
N ALA A 20 26.51 -39.88 -41.80
CA ALA A 20 25.16 -40.37 -42.12
C ALA A 20 24.54 -41.16 -40.95
N LYS A 21 25.33 -41.98 -40.26
CA LYS A 21 24.87 -42.76 -39.09
C LYS A 21 24.51 -41.85 -37.90
N LEU A 22 25.27 -40.79 -37.66
CA LEU A 22 24.99 -39.83 -36.58
C LEU A 22 23.68 -39.04 -36.81
N ARG A 23 23.42 -38.64 -38.07
CA ARG A 23 22.19 -37.91 -38.42
C ARG A 23 20.94 -38.78 -38.27
N LEU A 24 21.01 -40.07 -38.63
CA LEU A 24 19.88 -40.98 -38.46
C LEU A 24 19.55 -41.23 -36.97
N CYS A 25 20.56 -41.35 -36.10
CA CYS A 25 20.33 -41.48 -34.66
C CYS A 25 19.69 -40.23 -34.03
N HIS A 26 20.03 -39.03 -34.51
CA HIS A 26 19.40 -37.80 -34.02
C HIS A 26 17.96 -37.64 -34.50
N VAL A 27 17.66 -38.02 -35.76
CA VAL A 27 16.29 -38.02 -36.28
C VAL A 27 15.43 -39.04 -35.53
N LEU A 28 15.93 -40.26 -35.30
CA LEU A 28 15.20 -41.29 -34.56
C LEU A 28 14.99 -40.93 -33.08
N ARG A 29 15.96 -40.28 -32.42
CA ARG A 29 15.77 -39.73 -31.06
C ARG A 29 14.74 -38.60 -31.05
N GLY A 30 14.75 -37.73 -32.05
CA GLY A 30 13.75 -36.67 -32.20
C GLY A 30 12.33 -37.22 -32.39
N CYS A 31 12.17 -38.23 -33.26
CA CYS A 31 10.89 -38.90 -33.47
C CYS A 31 10.44 -39.67 -32.22
N LEU A 32 11.33 -40.34 -31.50
CA LEU A 32 10.98 -41.06 -30.25
C LEU A 32 10.54 -40.10 -29.15
N LEU A 33 11.24 -38.96 -28.98
CA LEU A 33 10.81 -37.92 -28.05
C LEU A 33 9.44 -37.39 -28.44
N MET A 34 9.23 -37.04 -29.71
CA MET A 34 7.95 -36.51 -30.18
C MET A 34 6.80 -37.51 -30.00
N CYS A 35 7.03 -38.80 -30.25
CA CYS A 35 6.04 -39.85 -30.00
C CYS A 35 5.76 -40.06 -28.50
N LEU A 36 6.77 -39.95 -27.62
CA LEU A 36 6.57 -40.01 -26.18
C LEU A 36 5.79 -38.79 -25.67
N THR A 37 6.06 -37.59 -26.18
CA THR A 37 5.29 -36.38 -25.84
C THR A 37 3.84 -36.50 -26.29
N LEU A 38 3.62 -36.99 -27.52
CA LEU A 38 2.26 -37.21 -28.04
C LEU A 38 1.53 -38.34 -27.29
N ALA A 39 2.23 -39.40 -26.87
CA ALA A 39 1.64 -40.47 -26.05
C ALA A 39 1.25 -39.96 -24.65
N CYS A 40 2.07 -39.11 -24.01
CA CYS A 40 1.70 -38.46 -22.74
C CYS A 40 0.47 -37.55 -22.89
N ILE A 41 0.32 -36.87 -24.03
CA ILE A 41 -0.87 -36.04 -24.34
C ILE A 41 -2.10 -36.92 -24.59
N TYR A 42 -1.94 -38.06 -25.26
CA TYR A 42 -3.06 -38.91 -25.68
C TYR A 42 -3.60 -39.83 -24.58
N VAL A 43 -2.76 -40.23 -23.62
CA VAL A 43 -3.14 -41.20 -22.56
C VAL A 43 -3.78 -40.51 -21.33
N GLY A 44 -3.87 -39.17 -21.32
CA GLY A 44 -4.57 -38.45 -20.23
C GLY A 44 -3.97 -38.70 -18.84
N TRP A 45 -2.71 -39.16 -18.78
CA TRP A 45 -1.99 -39.45 -17.54
C TRP A 45 -1.30 -38.18 -17.04
N TYR A 46 -2.08 -37.14 -16.80
CA TYR A 46 -1.69 -36.13 -15.84
C TYR A 46 -2.07 -36.68 -14.47
N PRO A 47 -1.13 -36.89 -13.53
CA PRO A 47 -1.52 -37.15 -12.15
C PRO A 47 -2.42 -35.98 -11.74
N THR A 48 -3.66 -36.30 -11.36
CA THR A 48 -4.72 -35.39 -10.93
C THR A 48 -4.42 -34.75 -9.58
N SER A 49 -3.19 -34.28 -9.37
CA SER A 49 -3.00 -33.15 -8.48
C SER A 49 -3.55 -31.94 -9.24
N PRO A 50 -4.57 -31.23 -8.75
CA PRO A 50 -5.00 -30.01 -9.40
C PRO A 50 -3.80 -29.08 -9.45
N ALA A 51 -3.34 -28.77 -10.66
CA ALA A 51 -2.27 -27.81 -10.86
C ALA A 51 -2.81 -26.45 -10.43
N VAL A 52 -2.63 -26.11 -9.16
CA VAL A 52 -2.90 -24.77 -8.64
C VAL A 52 -2.02 -23.81 -9.44
N SER A 53 -2.59 -22.82 -10.12
CA SER A 53 -1.76 -21.88 -10.87
C SER A 53 -0.72 -21.20 -9.99
N ILE A 54 0.37 -20.80 -10.64
CA ILE A 54 1.46 -20.04 -10.03
C ILE A 54 0.90 -18.81 -9.30
N TYR A 55 -0.11 -18.14 -9.88
CA TYR A 55 -0.81 -17.04 -9.26
C TYR A 55 -1.40 -17.39 -7.89
N LYS A 56 -2.20 -18.46 -7.81
CA LYS A 56 -2.82 -18.89 -6.55
C LYS A 56 -1.79 -19.35 -5.53
N LYS A 57 -0.71 -19.99 -5.98
CA LYS A 57 0.40 -20.38 -5.10
C LYS A 57 1.05 -19.15 -4.46
N ILE A 58 1.41 -18.14 -5.26
CA ILE A 58 2.15 -16.96 -4.79
C ILE A 58 1.26 -15.99 -4.00
N THR A 59 -0.02 -15.90 -4.32
CA THR A 59 -1.00 -15.03 -3.63
C THR A 59 -1.74 -15.73 -2.48
N SER A 60 -1.48 -17.01 -2.23
CA SER A 60 -2.03 -17.72 -1.08
C SER A 60 -1.63 -17.04 0.23
N GLU A 61 -2.51 -17.12 1.24
CA GLU A 61 -2.22 -16.58 2.56
C GLU A 61 -0.88 -17.07 3.12
N GLN A 62 -0.58 -18.37 2.97
CA GLN A 62 0.68 -18.95 3.40
C GLN A 62 1.89 -18.32 2.70
N SER A 63 1.82 -18.11 1.38
CA SER A 63 2.89 -17.47 0.62
C SER A 63 3.10 -16.01 1.04
N ILE A 64 2.00 -15.26 1.20
CA ILE A 64 2.07 -13.85 1.59
C ILE A 64 2.61 -13.70 3.01
N ARG A 65 2.17 -14.52 3.97
CA ARG A 65 2.73 -14.55 5.34
C ARG A 65 4.21 -14.98 5.37
N GLY A 66 4.67 -15.75 4.38
CA GLY A 66 6.09 -16.04 4.18
C GLY A 66 6.90 -14.89 3.59
N GLN A 67 6.24 -13.85 3.06
CA GLN A 67 6.89 -12.68 2.46
C GLN A 67 6.89 -11.46 3.39
N ILE A 68 5.92 -11.34 4.28
CA ILE A 68 5.81 -10.23 5.23
C ILE A 68 5.33 -10.71 6.60
N THR A 69 5.92 -10.17 7.67
CA THR A 69 5.62 -10.57 9.05
C THR A 69 5.76 -9.41 10.02
N PRO A 70 5.04 -9.39 11.16
CA PRO A 70 5.33 -8.47 12.26
C PRO A 70 6.75 -8.72 12.79
N LEU A 71 7.63 -7.72 12.69
CA LEU A 71 9.04 -7.88 13.03
C LEU A 71 9.23 -8.27 14.51
N HIS A 72 8.49 -7.61 15.41
CA HIS A 72 8.55 -7.88 16.84
C HIS A 72 8.18 -9.33 17.18
N VAL A 73 7.28 -9.97 16.42
CA VAL A 73 6.96 -11.39 16.59
C VAL A 73 8.16 -12.26 16.26
N VAL A 74 8.82 -12.01 15.13
CA VAL A 74 10.06 -12.75 14.77
C VAL A 74 11.14 -12.54 15.83
N LEU A 75 11.34 -11.30 16.28
CA LEU A 75 12.37 -10.97 17.26
C LEU A 75 12.11 -11.60 18.62
N THR A 76 10.86 -11.59 19.11
CA THR A 76 10.50 -12.17 20.41
C THR A 76 10.43 -13.69 20.37
N CYS A 77 10.04 -14.27 19.23
CA CYS A 77 9.69 -15.69 19.14
C CYS A 77 10.66 -16.57 18.39
N SER A 78 11.75 -15.98 17.94
CA SER A 78 12.91 -16.73 17.50
C SER A 78 13.96 -16.81 18.59
N THR A 79 14.68 -17.93 18.62
CA THR A 79 16.01 -17.96 19.22
C THR A 79 17.03 -17.64 18.15
N PHE A 80 18.04 -16.87 18.53
CA PHE A 80 19.10 -16.45 17.63
C PHE A 80 20.44 -17.01 18.12
N LYS A 81 21.32 -17.37 17.18
CA LYS A 81 22.67 -17.78 17.53
C LYS A 81 23.43 -16.59 18.09
N ALA A 82 23.91 -16.71 19.33
CA ALA A 82 24.76 -15.69 19.95
C ALA A 82 26.05 -15.51 19.13
N THR A 83 26.46 -14.27 18.96
CA THR A 83 27.73 -13.88 18.34
C THR A 83 28.54 -13.06 19.36
N HIS A 84 29.87 -13.19 19.33
CA HIS A 84 30.76 -12.65 20.36
C HIS A 84 31.11 -11.15 20.22
N ASP A 85 30.57 -10.45 19.21
CA ASP A 85 30.87 -9.03 18.90
C ASP A 85 29.81 -8.08 19.52
N PRO A 86 30.04 -6.74 19.65
CA PRO A 86 29.02 -5.75 20.04
C PRO A 86 28.01 -5.55 18.90
N SER A 87 27.39 -6.66 18.54
CA SER A 87 26.67 -6.97 17.32
C SER A 87 25.19 -6.63 17.46
N LEU A 88 24.47 -6.68 16.35
CA LEU A 88 23.02 -6.70 16.30
C LEU A 88 22.37 -7.66 17.33
N TYR A 89 23.02 -8.76 17.70
CA TYR A 89 22.57 -9.67 18.76
C TYR A 89 22.58 -9.03 20.16
N GLY A 90 23.60 -8.23 20.48
CA GLY A 90 23.66 -7.45 21.71
C GLY A 90 22.54 -6.40 21.77
N ALA A 91 22.30 -5.70 20.66
CA ALA A 91 21.18 -4.74 20.55
C ALA A 91 19.82 -5.43 20.73
N LEU A 92 19.64 -6.61 20.14
CA LEU A 92 18.45 -7.43 20.36
C LEU A 92 18.27 -7.83 21.82
N THR A 93 19.34 -8.26 22.49
CA THR A 93 19.29 -8.67 23.90
C THR A 93 18.90 -7.49 24.79
N ALA A 94 19.55 -6.33 24.61
CA ALA A 94 19.22 -5.11 25.34
C ALA A 94 17.78 -4.62 25.06
N ALA A 95 17.34 -4.66 23.80
CA ALA A 95 15.98 -4.28 23.43
C ALA A 95 14.94 -5.24 24.01
N LYS A 96 15.24 -6.54 24.09
CA LYS A 96 14.37 -7.52 24.78
C LYS A 96 14.26 -7.22 26.26
N GLU A 97 15.38 -7.00 26.95
CA GLU A 97 15.37 -6.66 28.38
C GLU A 97 14.59 -5.37 28.65
N LYS A 98 14.74 -4.36 27.78
CA LYS A 98 14.10 -3.05 27.93
C LYS A 98 12.60 -3.06 27.57
N HIS A 99 12.19 -3.83 26.57
CA HIS A 99 10.87 -3.66 25.93
C HIS A 99 10.03 -4.93 25.76
N ALA A 100 10.60 -6.14 25.87
CA ALA A 100 9.88 -7.39 25.65
C ALA A 100 8.93 -7.71 26.82
N THR A 101 7.77 -7.08 26.77
CA THR A 101 6.65 -7.32 27.69
C THR A 101 5.58 -8.20 27.07
N VAL A 102 5.63 -8.43 25.75
CA VAL A 102 4.69 -9.30 25.04
C VAL A 102 5.43 -10.54 24.55
N GLY A 103 5.11 -11.68 25.15
CA GLY A 103 5.66 -12.97 24.76
C GLY A 103 5.06 -13.49 23.46
N CYS A 104 5.42 -14.72 23.11
CA CYS A 104 5.01 -15.41 21.88
C CYS A 104 3.59 -15.94 21.83
N GLY A 105 2.74 -15.52 22.76
CA GLY A 105 1.33 -15.90 22.80
C GLY A 105 0.45 -14.77 22.32
N ALA A 106 -0.62 -15.09 21.60
CA ALA A 106 -1.75 -14.18 21.51
C ALA A 106 -2.45 -14.15 22.88
N ALA A 107 -2.57 -12.96 23.46
CA ALA A 107 -3.17 -12.70 24.76
C ALA A 107 -2.48 -13.44 25.93
N GLN A 108 -1.73 -12.69 26.73
CA GLN A 108 -1.72 -13.02 28.15
C GLN A 108 -3.05 -12.50 28.71
N ASP A 109 -3.94 -13.40 29.10
CA ASP A 109 -5.12 -13.06 29.89
C ASP A 109 -4.66 -12.15 31.05
N GLY A 110 -5.13 -10.89 31.06
CA GLY A 110 -4.70 -9.85 32.00
C GLY A 110 -3.82 -8.73 31.42
N THR A 111 -3.32 -8.84 30.18
CA THR A 111 -2.64 -7.71 29.52
C THR A 111 -3.67 -6.74 28.93
N SER A 112 -3.47 -5.44 29.14
CA SER A 112 -4.31 -4.38 28.61
C SER A 112 -4.08 -4.13 27.10
N MET A 113 -3.44 -5.04 26.35
CA MET A 113 -3.10 -4.89 24.94
C MET A 113 -3.96 -5.76 24.03
N TYR A 114 -4.34 -5.22 22.86
CA TYR A 114 -5.06 -5.91 21.79
C TYR A 114 -4.08 -6.20 20.65
N PRO A 115 -3.42 -7.37 20.63
CA PRO A 115 -2.38 -7.66 19.66
C PRO A 115 -2.97 -7.70 18.25
N TRP A 116 -2.70 -6.69 17.42
CA TRP A 116 -3.21 -6.63 16.04
C TRP A 116 -2.62 -7.73 15.15
N TRP A 117 -1.48 -8.29 15.55
CA TRP A 117 -0.81 -9.41 14.91
C TRP A 117 -1.41 -10.77 15.26
N ALA A 118 -2.24 -10.85 16.31
CA ALA A 118 -3.02 -12.04 16.59
C ALA A 118 -4.25 -12.08 15.67
N LEU A 119 -4.79 -13.28 15.43
CA LEU A 119 -5.92 -13.44 14.54
C LEU A 119 -7.14 -12.60 15.00
N PRO A 120 -7.86 -11.97 14.06
CA PRO A 120 -8.90 -10.96 14.30
C PRO A 120 -10.16 -11.47 15.04
N SER A 121 -10.18 -12.73 15.47
CA SER A 121 -11.36 -13.38 16.05
C SER A 121 -11.59 -13.11 17.54
N SER A 122 -10.71 -12.36 18.22
CA SER A 122 -10.95 -12.03 19.63
C SER A 122 -12.22 -11.19 19.76
N GLU A 123 -13.11 -11.55 20.69
CA GLU A 123 -14.36 -10.82 20.95
C GLU A 123 -14.09 -9.33 21.21
N ALA A 124 -12.99 -9.05 21.92
CA ALA A 124 -12.55 -7.70 22.21
C ALA A 124 -12.25 -6.87 20.92
N ARG A 125 -11.76 -7.48 19.84
CA ARG A 125 -11.57 -6.80 18.55
C ARG A 125 -12.87 -6.68 17.75
N LYS A 126 -13.84 -7.58 17.94
CA LYS A 126 -15.18 -7.46 17.35
C LYS A 126 -15.96 -6.30 17.94
N GLU A 127 -15.84 -6.07 19.26
CA GLU A 127 -16.48 -4.95 19.97
C GLU A 127 -15.91 -3.59 19.57
N ASN A 128 -14.64 -3.55 19.20
CA ASN A 128 -13.98 -2.34 18.75
C ASN A 128 -13.23 -2.67 17.46
N PRO A 129 -13.83 -2.66 16.26
CA PRO A 129 -13.14 -3.01 15.01
C PRO A 129 -12.32 -1.83 14.47
N TYR A 130 -11.23 -2.11 13.75
CA TYR A 130 -10.53 -1.05 13.02
C TYR A 130 -11.41 -0.60 11.85
N LEU A 131 -11.44 0.71 11.61
CA LEU A 131 -12.04 1.30 10.41
C LEU A 131 -11.03 1.35 9.26
N LEU A 132 -9.75 1.65 9.59
CA LEU A 132 -8.66 1.73 8.63
C LEU A 132 -7.40 1.04 9.19
N VAL A 133 -6.73 0.25 8.34
CA VAL A 133 -5.33 -0.13 8.55
C VAL A 133 -4.49 0.52 7.45
N GLN A 134 -3.56 1.37 7.85
CA GLN A 134 -2.76 2.23 6.99
C GLN A 134 -1.30 1.78 7.01
N ALA A 135 -0.75 1.40 5.86
CA ALA A 135 0.69 1.21 5.72
C ALA A 135 1.40 2.54 5.53
N ILE A 136 2.56 2.65 6.16
CA ILE A 136 3.57 3.68 5.90
C ILE A 136 4.84 2.96 5.39
N PRO A 137 4.99 2.73 4.07
CA PRO A 137 6.22 2.20 3.51
C PRO A 137 7.38 3.15 3.77
N THR A 138 8.48 2.61 4.27
CA THR A 138 9.65 3.39 4.70
C THR A 138 10.92 2.54 4.59
N VAL A 139 12.06 3.13 4.89
CA VAL A 139 13.38 2.49 4.78
C VAL A 139 13.98 2.21 6.15
N ASP A 140 14.71 1.11 6.27
CA ASP A 140 15.46 0.75 7.47
C ASP A 140 16.78 1.54 7.57
N SER A 141 16.65 2.86 7.83
CA SER A 141 17.76 3.81 7.92
C SER A 141 17.55 4.82 9.05
N ASP A 142 18.29 5.94 9.00
CA ASP A 142 18.07 7.19 9.75
C ASP A 142 16.62 7.76 9.69
N ARG A 143 15.75 7.21 8.85
CA ARG A 143 14.30 7.51 8.85
C ARG A 143 13.58 7.11 10.14
N CYS A 144 14.21 6.37 11.06
CA CYS A 144 13.65 6.12 12.40
C CYS A 144 13.23 7.42 13.11
N VAL A 145 14.01 8.49 12.99
CA VAL A 145 13.69 9.80 13.60
C VAL A 145 12.39 10.38 13.05
N MET A 146 12.11 10.17 11.75
CA MET A 146 10.85 10.60 11.14
C MET A 146 9.68 9.79 11.69
N ARG A 147 9.83 8.46 11.82
CA ARG A 147 8.79 7.59 12.37
C ARG A 147 8.51 7.91 13.83
N ASP A 148 9.53 8.20 14.62
CA ASP A 148 9.36 8.66 16.00
C ASP A 148 8.57 9.96 16.07
N ALA A 149 8.87 10.93 15.19
CA ALA A 149 8.08 12.16 15.11
C ALA A 149 6.63 11.91 14.69
N GLN A 150 6.35 10.97 13.78
CA GLN A 150 4.98 10.58 13.47
C GLN A 150 4.26 9.95 14.69
N ARG A 151 4.97 9.09 15.45
CA ARG A 151 4.47 8.50 16.71
C ARG A 151 4.23 9.52 17.81
N ASP A 152 5.01 10.59 17.83
CA ASP A 152 4.89 11.67 18.82
C ASP A 152 3.89 12.76 18.42
N THR A 153 3.42 12.73 17.18
CA THR A 153 2.47 13.72 16.65
C THR A 153 1.11 13.08 16.33
N PHE A 154 0.78 12.88 15.06
CA PHE A 154 -0.58 12.50 14.68
C PHE A 154 -1.03 11.11 15.17
N LEU A 155 -0.11 10.23 15.54
CA LEU A 155 -0.46 8.93 16.16
C LEU A 155 -0.89 9.05 17.63
N ARG A 156 -0.85 10.25 18.19
CA ARG A 156 -1.38 10.54 19.53
C ARG A 156 -2.81 11.08 19.52
N TYR A 157 -3.34 11.45 18.35
CA TYR A 157 -4.76 11.79 18.24
C TYR A 157 -5.64 10.62 18.69
N LYS A 158 -6.77 10.96 19.31
CA LYS A 158 -7.80 9.95 19.63
C LYS A 158 -8.27 9.23 18.38
N GLY A 159 -8.34 7.92 18.52
CA GLY A 159 -8.69 7.01 17.43
C GLY A 159 -7.49 6.42 16.70
N ALA A 160 -6.26 6.92 16.88
CA ALA A 160 -5.07 6.20 16.43
C ALA A 160 -4.79 5.00 17.37
N ALA A 161 -4.54 3.83 16.81
CA ALA A 161 -4.23 2.60 17.54
C ALA A 161 -2.72 2.45 17.67
N THR A 162 -2.22 2.48 18.90
CA THR A 162 -0.78 2.40 19.19
C THR A 162 -0.53 1.53 20.40
N ARG A 163 0.72 1.13 20.64
CA ARG A 163 1.09 0.39 21.86
C ARG A 163 0.62 1.11 23.14
N ARG A 164 0.67 2.45 23.18
CA ARG A 164 0.33 3.28 24.36
C ARG A 164 -1.11 3.07 24.82
N ASN A 165 -2.05 2.92 23.89
CA ASN A 165 -3.45 2.65 24.20
C ASN A 165 -3.83 1.17 24.05
N GLY A 166 -2.83 0.28 23.95
CA GLY A 166 -3.02 -1.14 23.73
C GLY A 166 -3.70 -1.45 22.40
N PHE A 167 -3.48 -0.62 21.37
CA PHE A 167 -4.06 -0.72 20.03
C PHE A 167 -5.59 -0.65 19.96
N ARG A 168 -6.21 0.08 20.90
CA ARG A 168 -7.66 0.28 20.97
C ARG A 168 -8.20 1.35 20.01
N GLY A 169 -7.34 2.05 19.28
CA GLY A 169 -7.79 2.99 18.26
C GLY A 169 -8.56 2.31 17.13
N ARG A 170 -9.21 3.13 16.31
CA ARG A 170 -9.95 2.72 15.12
C ARG A 170 -9.13 2.84 13.83
N ILE A 171 -8.03 3.57 13.85
CA ILE A 171 -7.05 3.59 12.75
C ILE A 171 -5.73 2.99 13.23
N LEU A 172 -5.29 1.92 12.61
CA LEU A 172 -3.98 1.32 12.86
C LEU A 172 -3.00 1.78 11.80
N PHE A 173 -1.87 2.34 12.21
CA PHE A 173 -0.76 2.63 11.31
C PHE A 173 0.31 1.57 11.48
N LEU A 174 0.80 1.01 10.37
CA LEU A 174 1.85 0.00 10.34
C LEU A 174 3.00 0.48 9.45
N TYR A 175 4.20 0.46 10.00
CA TYR A 175 5.41 0.78 9.24
C TYR A 175 5.85 -0.45 8.47
N VAL A 176 5.92 -0.34 7.13
CA VAL A 176 6.33 -1.46 6.27
C VAL A 176 7.78 -1.22 5.86
N LEU A 177 8.67 -2.03 6.46
CA LEU A 177 10.11 -1.99 6.24
C LEU A 177 10.57 -3.25 5.50
N ALA A 178 11.75 -3.13 4.90
CA ALA A 178 12.48 -4.24 4.33
C ALA A 178 13.98 -4.01 4.59
N ALA A 179 14.78 -5.06 4.41
CA ALA A 179 16.20 -4.96 4.65
C ALA A 179 16.82 -3.89 3.75
N HIS A 180 17.59 -2.97 4.32
CA HIS A 180 18.26 -1.93 3.55
C HIS A 180 19.72 -2.32 3.28
N TYR A 181 20.13 -2.27 2.01
CA TYR A 181 21.38 -2.84 1.50
C TYR A 181 22.67 -2.44 2.26
N SER A 182 22.70 -1.29 2.93
CA SER A 182 23.89 -0.76 3.61
C SER A 182 23.84 -0.73 5.13
N THR A 183 22.67 -0.96 5.73
CA THR A 183 22.45 -0.74 7.17
C THR A 183 22.03 -2.00 7.92
N THR A 184 21.73 -3.09 7.20
CA THR A 184 21.32 -4.35 7.82
C THR A 184 22.46 -5.30 8.04
N GLU A 185 22.50 -5.89 9.22
CA GLU A 185 23.30 -7.07 9.56
C GLU A 185 22.39 -8.30 9.60
N SER A 186 22.98 -9.49 9.65
CA SER A 186 22.22 -10.73 9.68
C SER A 186 22.16 -11.37 11.06
N LEU A 187 20.96 -11.85 11.42
CA LEU A 187 20.69 -12.62 12.61
C LEU A 187 20.34 -14.06 12.21
N GLN A 188 21.16 -15.00 12.63
CA GLN A 188 20.95 -16.42 12.37
C GLN A 188 19.86 -16.97 13.29
N VAL A 189 18.75 -17.39 12.71
CA VAL A 189 17.59 -17.94 13.43
C VAL A 189 17.81 -19.43 13.65
N THR A 190 17.88 -19.84 14.92
CA THR A 190 18.12 -21.25 15.29
C THR A 190 16.86 -22.03 15.62
N ASP A 191 15.82 -21.33 16.09
CA ASP A 191 14.48 -21.87 16.34
C ASP A 191 13.47 -20.73 16.17
N TYR A 192 12.24 -21.04 15.75
CA TYR A 192 11.14 -20.10 15.64
C TYR A 192 9.84 -20.74 16.11
N ARG A 193 9.17 -20.05 17.03
CA ARG A 193 7.82 -20.38 17.47
C ARG A 193 6.86 -19.39 16.86
N ASP A 194 6.01 -19.84 15.95
CA ASP A 194 5.05 -18.95 15.31
C ASP A 194 3.95 -18.51 16.32
N ALA A 195 4.10 -17.29 16.83
CA ALA A 195 3.14 -16.68 17.76
C ALA A 195 1.87 -16.18 17.07
N THR A 196 1.86 -16.06 15.74
CA THR A 196 0.69 -15.56 14.99
C THR A 196 -0.44 -16.61 14.89
N VAL A 197 -0.20 -17.82 15.39
CA VAL A 197 -1.01 -19.03 15.13
C VAL A 197 -1.80 -19.51 16.36
N VAL A 198 -1.69 -18.85 17.52
CA VAL A 198 -2.41 -19.30 18.73
C VAL A 198 -3.69 -18.50 18.91
N SER A 199 -4.83 -18.99 18.41
CA SER A 199 -6.12 -18.64 19.01
C SER A 199 -7.09 -19.82 18.94
N GLY A 200 -7.58 -20.23 20.10
CA GLY A 200 -8.90 -20.85 20.26
C GLY A 200 -9.17 -22.14 19.48
N GLY A 201 -8.93 -23.29 20.13
CA GLY A 201 -9.75 -24.49 19.94
C GLY A 201 -9.89 -25.04 18.53
N GLY A 202 -8.86 -25.77 18.07
CA GLY A 202 -9.05 -26.93 17.18
C GLY A 202 -9.39 -26.64 15.70
N LYS A 203 -8.35 -26.58 14.86
CA LYS A 203 -7.98 -27.62 13.87
C LYS A 203 -6.88 -27.07 12.96
N SER A 204 -5.64 -27.46 13.31
CA SER A 204 -4.42 -27.45 12.48
C SER A 204 -4.20 -26.24 11.55
N LEU A 205 -3.45 -25.24 12.01
CA LEU A 205 -2.83 -24.24 11.13
C LEU A 205 -1.31 -24.38 11.15
N ARG A 206 -0.75 -24.27 9.93
CA ARG A 206 0.54 -24.82 9.49
C ARG A 206 1.73 -23.97 9.93
N THR A 207 2.82 -24.65 10.24
CA THR A 207 4.16 -24.10 10.39
C THR A 207 4.54 -23.24 9.19
N VAL A 208 4.70 -21.93 9.41
CA VAL A 208 5.50 -21.09 8.51
C VAL A 208 6.96 -21.50 8.74
N THR A 209 7.65 -21.93 7.68
CA THR A 209 9.10 -22.15 7.76
C THR A 209 9.74 -20.81 8.11
N PRO A 210 10.42 -20.69 9.26
CA PRO A 210 11.04 -19.42 9.62
C PRO A 210 12.10 -19.02 8.60
N PRO A 211 12.38 -17.72 8.47
CA PRO A 211 13.62 -17.31 7.84
C PRO A 211 14.78 -17.95 8.59
N THR A 212 15.68 -18.65 7.91
CA THR A 212 16.93 -19.17 8.52
C THR A 212 17.85 -18.03 8.95
N GLU A 213 17.67 -16.86 8.34
CA GLU A 213 18.44 -15.66 8.58
C GLU A 213 17.54 -14.43 8.44
N LEU A 214 17.59 -13.54 9.42
CA LEU A 214 16.89 -12.25 9.41
C LEU A 214 17.91 -11.13 9.16
N TYR A 215 17.79 -10.44 8.04
CA TYR A 215 18.56 -9.23 7.76
C TYR A 215 17.80 -8.04 8.33
N THR A 216 18.39 -7.27 9.25
CA THR A 216 17.75 -6.10 9.89
C THR A 216 18.79 -5.16 10.50
N SER A 217 18.43 -3.92 10.82
CA SER A 217 19.30 -2.99 11.55
C SER A 217 19.00 -2.97 13.05
N ARG A 218 19.95 -2.46 13.83
CA ARG A 218 19.75 -2.18 15.28
C ARG A 218 18.56 -1.26 15.53
N PHE A 219 18.30 -0.32 14.62
CA PHE A 219 17.21 0.65 14.75
C PHE A 219 15.86 -0.05 14.61
N ALA A 220 15.69 -0.88 13.58
CA ALA A 220 14.46 -1.66 13.37
C ALA A 220 14.20 -2.64 14.53
N VAL A 221 15.25 -3.23 15.11
CA VAL A 221 15.12 -4.11 16.28
C VAL A 221 14.57 -3.37 17.50
N GLU A 222 15.21 -2.27 17.90
CA GLU A 222 14.77 -1.50 19.06
C GLU A 222 13.38 -0.89 18.83
N GLU A 223 13.17 -0.26 17.67
CA GLU A 223 11.91 0.37 17.30
C GLU A 223 10.76 -0.63 17.26
N SER A 224 10.97 -1.80 16.66
CA SER A 224 9.92 -2.81 16.55
C SER A 224 9.51 -3.36 17.91
N LEU A 225 10.48 -3.63 18.79
CA LEU A 225 10.20 -4.08 20.15
C LEU A 225 9.61 -2.97 21.03
N LYS A 226 9.95 -1.70 20.78
CA LYS A 226 9.41 -0.53 21.49
C LYS A 226 7.99 -0.18 21.06
N HIS A 227 7.62 -0.30 19.78
CA HIS A 227 6.34 0.22 19.31
C HIS A 227 5.36 -0.85 18.83
N LEU A 228 5.84 -2.06 18.53
CA LEU A 228 5.03 -3.20 18.08
C LEU A 228 4.17 -2.89 16.85
N ASP A 229 4.60 -1.97 15.99
CA ASP A 229 3.86 -1.46 14.82
C ASP A 229 4.63 -1.62 13.50
N VAL A 230 5.67 -2.46 13.50
CA VAL A 230 6.54 -2.71 12.34
C VAL A 230 6.19 -4.04 11.65
N LEU A 231 5.90 -3.96 10.35
CA LEU A 231 5.86 -5.08 9.42
C LEU A 231 7.18 -5.14 8.63
N TRP A 232 7.69 -6.36 8.45
CA TRP A 232 8.96 -6.65 7.80
C TRP A 232 8.79 -7.53 6.58
N VAL A 233 9.28 -7.08 5.43
CA VAL A 233 9.31 -7.87 4.19
C VAL A 233 10.57 -8.74 4.19
N ILE A 234 10.40 -10.06 4.25
CA ILE A 234 11.44 -11.04 4.64
C ILE A 234 12.41 -11.39 3.48
N ASN A 235 11.99 -11.22 2.23
CA ASN A 235 12.77 -11.64 1.05
C ASN A 235 12.95 -10.49 0.04
N TYR A 236 13.18 -9.29 0.56
CA TYR A 236 13.42 -8.11 -0.24
C TYR A 236 14.47 -7.25 0.43
N THR A 237 15.53 -6.95 -0.30
CA THR A 237 16.52 -5.94 0.08
C THR A 237 16.26 -4.70 -0.76
N GLN A 238 15.99 -3.58 -0.10
CA GLN A 238 15.85 -2.29 -0.74
C GLN A 238 17.16 -1.94 -1.48
N PRO A 239 17.09 -1.65 -2.80
CA PRO A 239 18.28 -1.34 -3.59
C PRO A 239 19.01 -0.09 -3.10
N ASN A 240 20.25 0.09 -3.57
CA ASN A 240 21.04 1.29 -3.30
C ASN A 240 20.35 2.54 -3.86
N GLY A 241 19.73 3.30 -2.96
CA GLY A 241 18.94 4.49 -3.20
C GLY A 241 19.74 5.73 -3.59
N ASN A 242 20.74 5.62 -4.46
CA ASN A 242 21.22 6.81 -5.16
C ASN A 242 20.08 7.34 -6.05
N VAL A 243 19.33 8.28 -5.48
CA VAL A 243 18.24 9.02 -6.12
C VAL A 243 18.87 9.96 -7.15
N THR A 244 19.23 9.46 -8.33
CA THR A 244 19.45 10.35 -9.47
C THR A 244 18.09 10.91 -9.88
N LYS A 245 17.67 11.98 -9.19
CA LYS A 245 16.38 12.67 -9.34
C LYS A 245 16.10 13.22 -10.75
N ASN A 246 16.92 12.96 -11.76
CA ASN A 246 16.91 13.69 -13.01
C ASN A 246 16.99 12.76 -14.22
N VAL A 247 15.92 12.03 -14.52
CA VAL A 247 15.64 11.65 -15.92
C VAL A 247 14.58 12.64 -16.43
N PRO A 248 14.97 13.64 -17.25
CA PRO A 248 14.00 14.55 -17.87
C PRO A 248 12.93 13.75 -18.63
N GLY A 249 11.66 13.96 -18.29
CA GLY A 249 10.52 13.27 -18.91
C GLY A 249 10.05 11.98 -18.23
N ALA A 250 10.74 11.48 -17.20
CA ALA A 250 10.26 10.34 -16.42
C ALA A 250 9.24 10.78 -15.34
N TYR A 251 8.10 10.10 -15.26
CA TYR A 251 7.10 10.36 -14.21
C TYR A 251 7.54 9.82 -12.84
N SER A 252 8.35 8.75 -12.83
CA SER A 252 8.99 8.22 -11.62
C SER A 252 10.36 8.87 -11.43
N LYS A 253 10.62 9.39 -10.23
CA LYS A 253 11.93 9.94 -9.83
C LYS A 253 12.89 8.85 -9.34
N TRP A 254 12.46 7.58 -9.38
CA TRP A 254 13.17 6.43 -8.88
C TRP A 254 13.83 5.63 -10.00
N ARG A 255 14.92 4.94 -9.67
CA ARG A 255 15.42 3.87 -10.55
C ARG A 255 14.36 2.76 -10.66
N PRO A 256 14.28 2.02 -11.78
CA PRO A 256 13.27 0.97 -11.97
C PRO A 256 13.21 -0.07 -10.86
N ASP A 257 14.36 -0.53 -10.36
CA ASP A 257 14.50 -1.48 -9.26
C ASP A 257 13.89 -0.94 -7.95
N MET A 258 14.11 0.34 -7.66
CA MET A 258 13.51 1.01 -6.50
C MET A 258 11.98 1.14 -6.66
N GLY A 259 11.51 1.56 -7.84
CA GLY A 259 10.08 1.72 -8.11
C GLY A 259 9.31 0.40 -8.03
N VAL A 260 9.82 -0.64 -8.67
CA VAL A 260 9.23 -1.99 -8.63
C VAL A 260 9.28 -2.55 -7.20
N GLY A 261 10.40 -2.37 -6.50
CA GLY A 261 10.54 -2.81 -5.12
C GLY A 261 9.59 -2.11 -4.15
N MET A 262 9.35 -0.80 -4.34
CA MET A 262 8.34 -0.07 -3.57
C MET A 262 6.93 -0.60 -3.85
N PHE A 263 6.59 -0.85 -5.12
CA PHE A 263 5.30 -1.45 -5.46
C PHE A 263 5.16 -2.87 -4.89
N ARG A 264 6.24 -3.67 -4.88
CA ARG A 264 6.27 -4.98 -4.21
C ARG A 264 5.98 -4.85 -2.72
N CYS A 265 6.58 -3.89 -2.02
CA CYS A 265 6.31 -3.65 -0.60
C CYS A 265 4.82 -3.33 -0.38
N VAL A 266 4.28 -2.38 -1.15
CA VAL A 266 2.87 -1.94 -1.05
C VAL A 266 1.90 -3.08 -1.39
N LEU A 267 2.14 -3.83 -2.47
CA LEU A 267 1.28 -4.93 -2.90
C LEU A 267 1.32 -6.09 -1.89
N THR A 268 2.50 -6.44 -1.39
CA THR A 268 2.66 -7.47 -0.36
C THR A 268 1.89 -7.09 0.91
N TYR A 269 1.98 -5.82 1.32
CA TYR A 269 1.17 -5.29 2.41
C TYR A 269 -0.33 -5.38 2.13
N PHE A 270 -0.83 -4.95 0.96
CA PHE A 270 -2.26 -5.02 0.66
C PHE A 270 -2.81 -6.45 0.69
N LEU A 271 -2.05 -7.40 0.14
CA LEU A 271 -2.42 -8.82 0.21
C LEU A 271 -2.38 -9.34 1.64
N TYR A 272 -1.36 -8.99 2.43
CA TYR A 272 -1.26 -9.38 3.83
C TYR A 272 -2.41 -8.80 4.66
N ALA A 273 -2.66 -7.50 4.54
CA ALA A 273 -3.65 -6.79 5.33
C ALA A 273 -5.07 -7.30 5.04
N SER A 274 -5.36 -7.67 3.79
CA SER A 274 -6.67 -8.26 3.44
C SER A 274 -6.88 -9.68 3.97
N TYR A 275 -5.82 -10.43 4.30
CA TYR A 275 -5.91 -11.68 5.05
C TYR A 275 -5.94 -11.45 6.57
N GLN A 276 -5.08 -10.57 7.08
CA GLN A 276 -4.91 -10.30 8.51
C GLN A 276 -6.12 -9.55 9.10
N PHE A 277 -6.76 -8.69 8.32
CA PHE A 277 -7.82 -7.79 8.75
C PHE A 277 -9.08 -7.95 7.85
N PRO A 278 -9.72 -9.14 7.83
CA PRO A 278 -10.81 -9.45 6.91
C PRO A 278 -12.07 -8.60 7.15
N ASP A 279 -12.27 -8.13 8.38
CA ASP A 279 -13.45 -7.35 8.80
C ASP A 279 -13.21 -5.83 8.77
N VAL A 280 -11.97 -5.40 8.47
CA VAL A 280 -11.66 -3.97 8.35
C VAL A 280 -12.20 -3.46 7.01
N PRO A 281 -13.00 -2.38 6.99
CA PRO A 281 -13.56 -1.88 5.74
C PRO A 281 -12.52 -1.27 4.80
N PHE A 282 -11.52 -0.58 5.34
CA PHE A 282 -10.55 0.18 4.56
C PHE A 282 -9.11 -0.21 4.87
N ILE A 283 -8.31 -0.35 3.81
CA ILE A 283 -6.87 -0.56 3.85
C ILE A 283 -6.22 0.56 3.04
N GLY A 284 -5.22 1.24 3.60
CA GLY A 284 -4.57 2.35 2.91
C GLY A 284 -3.05 2.28 2.92
N LYS A 285 -2.45 3.17 2.14
CA LYS A 285 -1.01 3.43 2.03
C LYS A 285 -0.81 4.94 2.11
N GLY A 286 0.24 5.38 2.79
CA GLY A 286 0.72 6.73 2.70
C GLY A 286 2.20 6.82 3.00
N ASP A 287 2.79 7.99 2.85
CA ASP A 287 4.26 8.14 2.88
C ASP A 287 4.79 8.49 4.28
N ASP A 288 6.08 8.21 4.48
CA ASP A 288 6.81 8.52 5.72
C ASP A 288 7.10 10.01 5.92
N ASP A 289 6.89 10.82 4.88
CA ASP A 289 6.98 12.28 4.88
C ASP A 289 5.59 12.93 4.70
N ALA A 290 4.58 12.33 5.33
CA ALA A 290 3.23 12.89 5.41
C ALA A 290 2.73 13.00 6.85
N PHE A 291 1.84 13.97 7.07
CA PHE A 291 1.07 14.19 8.29
C PHE A 291 -0.39 13.84 8.06
N TYR A 292 -1.03 13.12 8.99
CA TYR A 292 -2.45 12.74 8.88
C TYR A 292 -3.28 13.33 10.01
N LYS A 293 -4.38 14.00 9.71
CA LYS A 293 -5.32 14.48 10.72
C LYS A 293 -6.31 13.37 11.08
N VAL A 294 -5.90 12.46 11.97
CA VAL A 294 -6.63 11.23 12.31
C VAL A 294 -8.12 11.46 12.65
N PRO A 295 -8.52 12.46 13.47
CA PRO A 295 -9.94 12.65 13.78
C PRO A 295 -10.76 13.03 12.56
N GLN A 296 -10.22 13.90 11.69
CA GLN A 296 -10.88 14.24 10.43
C GLN A 296 -10.95 13.02 9.51
N LEU A 297 -9.86 12.24 9.41
CA LEU A 297 -9.82 11.04 8.58
C LEU A 297 -10.88 10.01 9.01
N LEU A 298 -11.10 9.82 10.32
CA LEU A 298 -12.15 8.94 10.84
C LEU A 298 -13.55 9.37 10.39
N ILE A 299 -13.89 10.65 10.57
CA ILE A 299 -15.20 11.20 10.17
C ILE A 299 -15.46 10.97 8.68
N GLU A 300 -14.43 11.14 7.85
CA GLU A 300 -14.54 10.98 6.40
C GLU A 300 -14.78 9.53 5.99
N LEU A 301 -14.07 8.59 6.61
CA LEU A 301 -14.24 7.16 6.34
C LEU A 301 -15.58 6.63 6.85
N GLU A 302 -16.06 7.11 7.99
CA GLU A 302 -17.40 6.79 8.50
C GLU A 302 -18.50 7.31 7.59
N SER A 303 -18.40 8.58 7.16
CA SER A 303 -19.32 9.17 6.19
C SER A 303 -19.32 8.35 4.90
N MET A 304 -18.13 8.01 4.40
CA MET A 304 -17.98 7.20 3.19
C MET A 304 -18.66 5.84 3.31
N GLN A 305 -18.46 5.13 4.42
CA GLN A 305 -19.11 3.84 4.65
C GLN A 305 -20.63 3.97 4.68
N ALA A 306 -21.15 4.96 5.42
CA ALA A 306 -22.59 5.21 5.51
C ALA A 306 -23.22 5.60 4.16
N GLU A 307 -22.52 6.40 3.35
CA GLU A 307 -22.93 6.76 2.00
C GLU A 307 -23.01 5.53 1.08
N MET A 308 -22.01 4.64 1.14
CA MET A 308 -22.00 3.41 0.37
C MET A 308 -23.15 2.49 0.77
N ASP A 309 -23.37 2.31 2.07
CA ASP A 309 -24.45 1.46 2.59
C ASP A 309 -25.81 1.98 2.15
N THR A 310 -26.02 3.30 2.26
CA THR A 310 -27.24 3.96 1.79
C THR A 310 -27.45 3.77 0.30
N PHE A 311 -26.40 3.99 -0.52
CA PHE A 311 -26.47 3.77 -1.96
C PHE A 311 -26.82 2.32 -2.29
N ASN A 312 -26.19 1.34 -1.62
CA ASN A 312 -26.40 -0.08 -1.87
C ASN A 312 -27.82 -0.55 -1.49
N GLN A 313 -28.40 0.03 -0.45
CA GLN A 313 -29.78 -0.20 -0.03
C GLN A 313 -30.78 0.37 -1.03
N GLN A 314 -30.55 1.59 -1.52
CA GLN A 314 -31.50 2.30 -2.39
C GLN A 314 -31.39 1.89 -3.87
N SER A 315 -30.18 1.56 -4.33
CA SER A 315 -29.93 1.28 -5.74
C SER A 315 -30.53 -0.07 -6.15
N LYS A 316 -31.42 -0.05 -7.15
CA LYS A 316 -32.03 -1.26 -7.72
C LYS A 316 -31.12 -1.99 -8.70
N HIS A 317 -30.18 -1.28 -9.33
CA HIS A 317 -29.41 -1.77 -10.46
C HIS A 317 -27.91 -1.87 -10.20
N TYR A 318 -27.39 -1.22 -9.16
CA TYR A 318 -25.96 -1.14 -8.89
C TYR A 318 -25.64 -1.48 -7.45
N THR A 319 -24.43 -1.98 -7.23
CA THR A 319 -23.86 -2.15 -5.89
C THR A 319 -22.44 -1.64 -5.92
N ILE A 320 -22.10 -0.75 -4.99
CA ILE A 320 -20.72 -0.35 -4.72
C ILE A 320 -20.08 -1.50 -3.95
N SER A 321 -19.20 -2.21 -4.65
CA SER A 321 -18.51 -3.40 -4.14
C SER A 321 -17.08 -3.10 -3.74
N GLY A 322 -16.59 -1.90 -4.04
CA GLY A 322 -15.34 -1.39 -3.49
C GLY A 322 -15.17 0.12 -3.68
N VAL A 323 -14.16 0.67 -3.01
CA VAL A 323 -13.79 2.08 -3.02
C VAL A 323 -12.31 2.26 -3.32
N TYR A 324 -12.01 3.34 -4.03
CA TYR A 324 -10.68 3.92 -4.11
C TYR A 324 -10.75 5.41 -3.77
N TYR A 325 -10.00 5.83 -2.76
CA TYR A 325 -10.10 7.13 -2.11
C TYR A 325 -8.73 7.81 -2.01
N GLY A 326 -8.68 9.09 -2.39
CA GLY A 326 -7.52 9.97 -2.21
C GLY A 326 -7.53 11.15 -3.19
N LEU A 327 -6.37 11.78 -3.38
CA LEU A 327 -6.18 12.83 -4.38
C LEU A 327 -6.06 12.22 -5.78
N MET A 328 -7.11 12.22 -6.58
CA MET A 328 -7.08 11.53 -7.88
C MET A 328 -6.35 12.33 -8.98
N ARG A 329 -5.42 11.67 -9.67
CA ARG A 329 -4.72 12.17 -10.88
C ARG A 329 -4.97 11.24 -12.06
N LYS A 330 -4.93 11.80 -13.28
CA LYS A 330 -5.01 11.03 -14.53
C LYS A 330 -3.62 10.70 -15.04
N TYR A 331 -3.41 9.47 -15.49
CA TYR A 331 -2.23 9.11 -16.26
C TYR A 331 -2.54 7.98 -17.24
N THR A 332 -2.13 8.12 -18.51
CA THR A 332 -2.17 7.06 -19.55
C THR A 332 -3.39 6.12 -19.54
N GLY A 333 -4.60 6.66 -19.35
CA GLY A 333 -5.85 5.89 -19.37
C GLY A 333 -6.29 5.30 -18.02
N THR A 334 -5.54 5.56 -16.95
CA THR A 334 -5.90 5.23 -15.57
C THR A 334 -6.09 6.48 -14.70
N VAL A 335 -6.69 6.26 -13.53
CA VAL A 335 -6.83 7.23 -12.44
C VAL A 335 -6.15 6.64 -11.22
N PHE A 336 -5.31 7.44 -10.57
CA PHE A 336 -4.49 6.98 -9.45
C PHE A 336 -4.36 8.08 -8.39
N THR A 337 -4.01 7.67 -7.16
CA THR A 337 -3.71 8.55 -6.03
C THR A 337 -2.20 8.68 -5.87
N PRO A 338 -1.60 9.88 -5.88
CA PRO A 338 -0.17 10.06 -5.62
C PRO A 338 0.16 9.76 -4.14
N GLY A 339 1.43 9.40 -3.91
CA GLY A 339 1.86 8.43 -2.88
C GLY A 339 1.55 8.71 -1.43
N PHE A 340 1.40 9.97 -1.04
CA PHE A 340 1.28 10.32 0.37
C PHE A 340 -0.06 9.96 1.00
N TYR A 341 -1.10 9.67 0.22
CA TYR A 341 -2.38 9.24 0.75
C TYR A 341 -3.25 8.48 -0.27
N ALA A 342 -3.50 7.20 0.03
CA ALA A 342 -4.40 6.33 -0.72
C ALA A 342 -5.16 5.41 0.24
N VAL A 343 -6.46 5.27 0.04
CA VAL A 343 -7.32 4.33 0.78
C VAL A 343 -8.11 3.49 -0.20
N LEU A 344 -8.15 2.18 0.03
CA LEU A 344 -8.91 1.21 -0.75
C LEU A 344 -9.86 0.47 0.18
N SER A 345 -11.04 0.10 -0.32
CA SER A 345 -11.88 -0.86 0.41
C SER A 345 -11.20 -2.22 0.45
N ASN A 346 -11.27 -2.91 1.58
CA ASN A 346 -10.74 -4.26 1.73
C ASN A 346 -11.42 -5.27 0.78
N SER A 347 -12.72 -5.09 0.49
CA SER A 347 -13.45 -5.90 -0.49
C SER A 347 -12.82 -5.89 -1.89
N LEU A 348 -12.25 -4.75 -2.31
CA LEU A 348 -11.54 -4.62 -3.58
C LEU A 348 -10.26 -5.46 -3.57
N LEU A 349 -9.49 -5.43 -2.49
CA LEU A 349 -8.29 -6.25 -2.33
C LEU A 349 -8.63 -7.74 -2.28
N ARG A 350 -9.72 -8.11 -1.59
CA ARG A 350 -10.22 -9.50 -1.54
C ARG A 350 -10.70 -10.03 -2.90
N THR A 351 -10.93 -9.16 -3.88
CA THR A 351 -11.21 -9.61 -5.25
C THR A 351 -9.99 -10.30 -5.86
N LEU A 352 -8.76 -9.90 -5.50
CA LEU A 352 -7.52 -10.52 -5.98
C LEU A 352 -7.44 -11.98 -5.55
N HIS A 353 -7.75 -12.26 -4.28
CA HIS A 353 -7.78 -13.62 -3.73
C HIS A 353 -8.78 -14.53 -4.46
N ASN A 354 -9.83 -13.95 -5.02
CA ASN A 354 -10.96 -14.65 -5.64
C ASN A 354 -10.95 -14.63 -7.17
N LEU A 355 -9.86 -14.15 -7.81
CA LEU A 355 -9.75 -14.23 -9.27
C LEU A 355 -9.83 -15.69 -9.74
N PRO A 356 -10.48 -15.96 -10.89
CA PRO A 356 -10.55 -17.30 -11.45
C PRO A 356 -9.14 -17.79 -11.77
N ASP A 357 -8.95 -19.11 -11.68
CA ASP A 357 -7.71 -19.70 -12.16
C ASP A 357 -7.75 -19.72 -13.69
N GLU A 358 -6.92 -18.89 -14.34
CA GLU A 358 -6.85 -18.85 -15.81
C GLU A 358 -6.05 -20.03 -16.39
N GLY A 359 -5.47 -20.88 -15.52
CA GLY A 359 -4.56 -21.94 -15.94
C GLY A 359 -3.28 -21.39 -16.58
N GLU A 360 -2.42 -22.29 -17.03
CA GLU A 360 -1.23 -21.92 -17.83
C GLU A 360 -1.44 -22.34 -19.30
N PRO A 361 -1.16 -21.44 -20.28
CA PRO A 361 -0.71 -20.06 -20.11
C PRO A 361 -1.85 -19.08 -19.77
N LEU A 362 -1.55 -18.09 -18.91
CA LEU A 362 -2.46 -16.97 -18.62
C LEU A 362 -3.04 -16.38 -19.91
N ASN A 363 -4.35 -16.13 -19.96
CA ASN A 363 -4.95 -15.46 -21.11
C ASN A 363 -4.77 -13.93 -21.01
N PRO A 364 -3.80 -13.30 -21.73
CA PRO A 364 -3.51 -11.86 -21.59
C PRO A 364 -4.61 -10.98 -22.19
N THR A 365 -5.57 -11.57 -22.91
CA THR A 365 -6.74 -10.86 -23.44
C THR A 365 -7.83 -10.68 -22.37
N SER A 366 -7.85 -11.53 -21.34
CA SER A 366 -8.77 -11.42 -20.21
C SER A 366 -8.31 -10.36 -19.20
N HIS A 367 -9.25 -9.70 -18.52
CA HIS A 367 -8.93 -8.76 -17.44
C HIS A 367 -8.26 -9.45 -16.25
N SER A 368 -8.73 -10.65 -15.88
CA SER A 368 -8.14 -11.50 -14.84
C SER A 368 -6.69 -11.87 -15.17
N GLY A 369 -6.40 -12.32 -16.39
CA GLY A 369 -5.05 -12.67 -16.81
C GLY A 369 -4.08 -11.48 -16.77
N ARG A 370 -4.53 -10.28 -17.16
CA ARG A 370 -3.71 -9.05 -17.05
C ARG A 370 -3.41 -8.66 -15.59
N ILE A 371 -4.36 -8.88 -14.67
CA ILE A 371 -4.13 -8.65 -13.24
C ILE A 371 -3.09 -9.65 -12.72
N GLN A 372 -3.28 -10.94 -13.04
CA GLN A 372 -2.40 -12.02 -12.59
C GLN A 372 -0.97 -11.81 -13.08
N GLU A 373 -0.77 -11.50 -14.36
CA GLU A 373 0.55 -11.21 -14.95
C GLU A 373 1.29 -10.10 -14.19
N ARG A 374 0.60 -8.98 -13.90
CA ARG A 374 1.20 -7.84 -13.19
C ARG A 374 1.55 -8.14 -11.74
N ILE A 375 0.68 -8.88 -11.04
CA ILE A 375 0.94 -9.30 -9.66
C ILE A 375 2.13 -10.25 -9.62
N LEU A 376 2.20 -11.21 -10.53
CA LEU A 376 3.33 -12.14 -10.63
C LEU A 376 4.65 -11.39 -10.87
N LEU A 377 4.68 -10.49 -11.86
CA LEU A 377 5.86 -9.67 -12.15
C LEU A 377 6.28 -8.79 -10.97
N THR A 378 5.35 -8.38 -10.11
CA THR A 378 5.65 -7.51 -8.96
C THR A 378 6.17 -8.29 -7.76
N LEU A 379 5.63 -9.49 -7.50
CA LEU A 379 5.98 -10.27 -6.31
C LEU A 379 7.29 -11.06 -6.47
N GLU A 380 7.76 -11.27 -7.70
CA GLU A 380 9.08 -11.85 -7.96
C GLU A 380 10.23 -10.85 -7.65
N PRO A 381 11.47 -11.33 -7.43
CA PRO A 381 12.64 -10.47 -7.37
C PRO A 381 12.80 -9.64 -8.66
N TYR A 382 13.27 -8.39 -8.52
CA TYR A 382 13.55 -7.54 -9.67
C TYR A 382 14.60 -8.19 -10.58
N ASP A 383 14.32 -8.20 -11.89
CA ASP A 383 15.19 -8.71 -12.94
C ASP A 383 15.38 -7.61 -13.99
N ASP A 384 16.61 -7.11 -14.12
CA ASP A 384 16.93 -6.02 -15.03
C ASP A 384 16.64 -6.36 -16.50
N SER A 385 16.66 -7.64 -16.88
CA SER A 385 16.29 -8.10 -18.22
C SER A 385 14.80 -7.84 -18.56
N LEU A 386 13.96 -7.67 -17.53
CA LEU A 386 12.53 -7.37 -17.64
C LEU A 386 12.22 -5.88 -17.52
N LYS A 387 13.24 -4.99 -17.45
CA LYS A 387 13.05 -3.53 -17.29
C LYS A 387 12.01 -2.94 -18.23
N ASN A 388 12.07 -3.27 -19.52
CA ASN A 388 11.13 -2.78 -20.51
C ASN A 388 9.68 -3.20 -20.20
N LEU A 389 9.50 -4.38 -19.58
CA LEU A 389 8.19 -4.88 -19.18
C LEU A 389 7.67 -4.15 -17.94
N TYR A 390 8.53 -3.89 -16.96
CA TYR A 390 8.18 -3.07 -15.78
C TYR A 390 7.76 -1.66 -16.20
N GLU A 391 8.49 -1.02 -17.11
CA GLU A 391 8.15 0.29 -17.65
C GLU A 391 6.85 0.26 -18.46
N LYS A 392 6.68 -0.73 -19.35
CA LYS A 392 5.45 -0.94 -20.13
C LYS A 392 4.21 -1.08 -19.24
N TYR A 393 4.35 -1.75 -18.10
CA TYR A 393 3.28 -1.96 -17.13
C TYR A 393 3.22 -0.91 -16.03
N TRP A 394 4.07 0.12 -16.08
CA TRP A 394 4.13 1.19 -15.07
C TRP A 394 4.39 0.69 -13.65
N LEU A 395 5.06 -0.45 -13.51
CA LEU A 395 5.42 -1.04 -12.21
C LEU A 395 6.55 -0.27 -11.51
N VAL A 396 7.22 0.65 -12.23
CA VAL A 396 8.26 1.55 -11.71
C VAL A 396 7.72 2.77 -10.95
N ALA A 397 6.39 2.91 -10.86
CA ALA A 397 5.69 3.95 -10.11
C ALA A 397 4.51 3.30 -9.39
N GLU A 398 4.68 3.02 -8.10
CA GLU A 398 3.77 2.24 -7.29
C GLU A 398 2.35 2.81 -7.22
N ASP A 399 2.23 4.14 -7.24
CA ASP A 399 0.96 4.84 -7.22
C ASP A 399 0.16 4.61 -8.52
N ILE A 400 0.85 4.71 -9.65
CA ILE A 400 0.27 4.45 -10.98
C ILE A 400 -0.07 2.97 -11.12
N ALA A 401 0.82 2.09 -10.68
CA ALA A 401 0.60 0.65 -10.68
C ALA A 401 -0.64 0.28 -9.83
N THR A 402 -0.83 0.93 -8.67
CA THR A 402 -2.03 0.78 -7.84
C THR A 402 -3.29 1.26 -8.57
N GLY A 403 -3.24 2.41 -9.26
CA GLY A 403 -4.36 2.89 -10.07
C GLY A 403 -4.75 1.91 -11.20
N PHE A 404 -3.76 1.34 -11.90
CA PHE A 404 -4.01 0.29 -12.89
C PHE A 404 -4.61 -0.97 -12.27
N LEU A 405 -4.11 -1.41 -11.12
CA LEU A 405 -4.66 -2.55 -10.39
C LEU A 405 -6.14 -2.35 -10.08
N VAL A 406 -6.50 -1.19 -9.50
CA VAL A 406 -7.90 -0.82 -9.22
C VAL A 406 -8.74 -0.80 -10.50
N GLN A 407 -8.23 -0.22 -11.59
CA GLN A 407 -8.92 -0.16 -12.87
C GLN A 407 -9.22 -1.57 -13.42
N PHE A 408 -8.26 -2.49 -13.35
CA PHE A 408 -8.47 -3.85 -13.84
C PHE A 408 -9.44 -4.64 -12.97
N ILE A 409 -9.35 -4.51 -11.64
CA ILE A 409 -10.32 -5.13 -10.72
C ILE A 409 -11.74 -4.63 -11.05
N ARG A 410 -11.89 -3.32 -11.26
CA ARG A 410 -13.16 -2.73 -11.66
C ARG A 410 -13.69 -3.35 -12.96
N GLN A 411 -12.86 -3.45 -14.00
CA GLN A 411 -13.26 -4.05 -15.28
C GLN A 411 -13.69 -5.51 -15.09
N TYR A 412 -12.94 -6.27 -14.30
CA TYR A 412 -13.26 -7.65 -13.95
C TYR A 412 -14.62 -7.77 -13.23
N LEU A 413 -14.91 -6.92 -12.24
CA LEU A 413 -16.17 -6.95 -11.49
C LEU A 413 -17.39 -6.64 -12.37
N VAL A 414 -17.28 -5.64 -13.25
CA VAL A 414 -18.34 -5.29 -14.21
C VAL A 414 -18.60 -6.46 -15.16
N GLU A 415 -17.55 -7.02 -15.76
CA GLU A 415 -17.72 -8.16 -16.66
C GLU A 415 -18.28 -9.40 -15.97
N ARG A 416 -17.85 -9.67 -14.73
CA ARG A 416 -18.37 -10.77 -13.92
C ARG A 416 -19.86 -10.60 -13.67
N SER A 417 -20.30 -9.40 -13.26
CA SER A 417 -21.72 -9.10 -13.06
C SER A 417 -22.55 -9.35 -14.33
N LEU A 418 -22.04 -8.88 -15.48
CA LEU A 418 -22.70 -9.05 -16.77
C LEU A 418 -22.79 -10.52 -17.20
N ARG A 419 -21.71 -11.30 -17.01
CA ARG A 419 -21.68 -12.73 -17.36
C ARG A 419 -22.61 -13.59 -16.51
N HIS A 420 -22.75 -13.27 -15.23
CA HIS A 420 -23.58 -14.05 -14.30
C HIS A 420 -25.04 -13.58 -14.22
N HIS A 421 -25.45 -12.62 -15.06
CA HIS A 421 -26.79 -12.04 -15.05
C HIS A 421 -27.24 -11.64 -13.64
N THR A 422 -26.32 -11.06 -12.85
CA THR A 422 -26.65 -10.60 -11.51
C THR A 422 -27.69 -9.50 -11.59
N LYS A 423 -28.61 -9.45 -10.61
CA LYS A 423 -29.66 -8.41 -10.55
C LYS A 423 -29.08 -6.99 -10.46
N LYS A 424 -27.88 -6.86 -9.89
CA LYS A 424 -27.15 -5.60 -9.73
C LYS A 424 -25.75 -5.73 -10.33
N VAL A 425 -25.24 -4.65 -10.90
CA VAL A 425 -23.87 -4.54 -11.41
C VAL A 425 -22.94 -4.00 -10.32
N ASP A 426 -21.84 -4.70 -10.09
CA ASP A 426 -20.78 -4.28 -9.18
C ASP A 426 -20.01 -3.06 -9.73
N LEU A 427 -19.90 -2.02 -8.91
CA LEU A 427 -19.18 -0.78 -9.18
C LEU A 427 -18.02 -0.61 -8.20
N VAL A 428 -16.97 0.05 -8.69
CA VAL A 428 -15.91 0.61 -7.84
C VAL A 428 -16.14 2.11 -7.75
N TYR A 429 -16.31 2.60 -6.52
CA TYR A 429 -16.57 3.99 -6.21
C TYR A 429 -15.25 4.75 -6.04
N TYR A 430 -15.08 5.86 -6.77
CA TYR A 430 -13.90 6.73 -6.64
C TYR A 430 -14.29 7.94 -5.79
N ARG A 431 -13.74 8.02 -4.57
CA ARG A 431 -13.87 9.23 -3.74
C ARG A 431 -12.68 10.13 -4.04
N ILE A 432 -12.97 11.34 -4.49
CA ILE A 432 -11.93 12.28 -4.94
C ILE A 432 -11.82 13.39 -3.91
N ASP A 433 -10.65 13.51 -3.28
CA ASP A 433 -10.36 14.67 -2.47
C ASP A 433 -9.92 15.86 -3.32
N SER A 434 -10.32 17.03 -2.85
CA SER A 434 -9.82 18.30 -3.37
C SER A 434 -8.36 18.50 -2.92
N PRO A 435 -7.53 19.19 -3.73
CA PRO A 435 -6.23 19.70 -3.27
C PRO A 435 -6.31 20.56 -2.01
N CYS A 436 -7.50 21.05 -1.63
CA CYS A 436 -7.74 21.78 -0.39
C CYS A 436 -7.94 20.90 0.86
N ARG A 437 -7.90 19.58 0.69
CA ARG A 437 -8.02 18.60 1.78
C ARG A 437 -6.83 17.66 1.84
N VAL A 438 -6.20 17.42 0.70
CA VAL A 438 -5.00 16.58 0.58
C VAL A 438 -3.90 17.45 -0.01
N HIS A 439 -3.10 18.04 0.88
CA HIS A 439 -2.14 19.08 0.52
C HIS A 439 -0.79 18.48 0.15
N ASP A 440 -0.23 18.96 -0.95
CA ASP A 440 1.14 18.66 -1.33
C ASP A 440 1.99 19.93 -1.28
N ILE A 441 2.64 20.17 -0.14
CA ILE A 441 3.48 21.36 0.08
C ILE A 441 4.72 21.35 -0.81
N LEU A 442 5.10 20.18 -1.37
CA LEU A 442 6.22 20.10 -2.29
C LEU A 442 5.88 20.61 -3.69
N LEU A 443 4.60 20.52 -4.07
CA LEU A 443 4.13 20.90 -5.41
C LEU A 443 3.34 22.21 -5.42
N TYR A 444 2.72 22.57 -4.30
CA TYR A 444 1.86 23.74 -4.18
C TYR A 444 2.31 24.61 -3.02
N ASP A 445 2.17 25.91 -3.19
CA ASP A 445 2.38 26.85 -2.11
C ASP A 445 1.34 26.56 -1.01
N PHE A 446 1.81 26.07 0.14
CA PHE A 446 0.95 25.87 1.31
C PHE A 446 0.24 27.17 1.67
N ASN A 447 0.90 28.32 1.43
CA ASN A 447 0.42 29.63 1.79
C ASN A 447 -0.76 30.10 0.93
N ALA A 448 -0.89 29.54 -0.28
CA ALA A 448 -1.94 29.88 -1.22
C ALA A 448 -3.30 29.27 -0.88
N ASN A 449 -3.39 28.41 0.15
CA ASN A 449 -4.65 27.79 0.54
C ASN A 449 -5.27 28.43 1.80
N PRO A 450 -6.46 29.04 1.70
CA PRO A 450 -7.12 29.69 2.82
C PRO A 450 -7.89 28.72 3.73
N HIS A 451 -7.82 27.39 3.54
CA HIS A 451 -8.65 26.41 4.25
C HIS A 451 -7.84 25.24 4.82
N ARG A 452 -6.60 25.50 5.27
CA ARG A 452 -5.64 24.45 5.66
C ARG A 452 -6.11 23.61 6.82
N ARG A 453 -6.93 24.14 7.73
CA ARG A 453 -7.51 23.37 8.85
C ARG A 453 -8.40 22.21 8.39
N ASN A 454 -8.89 22.23 7.16
CA ASN A 454 -9.71 21.17 6.57
C ASN A 454 -8.88 20.04 5.94
N SER A 455 -7.55 20.11 6.05
CA SER A 455 -6.64 19.06 5.57
C SER A 455 -6.86 17.76 6.33
N ILE A 456 -6.93 16.65 5.59
CA ILE A 456 -6.89 15.29 6.14
C ILE A 456 -5.47 14.72 6.09
N SER A 457 -4.70 15.12 5.08
CA SER A 457 -3.33 14.67 4.86
C SER A 457 -2.52 15.81 4.24
N ILE A 458 -1.29 15.95 4.71
CA ILE A 458 -0.33 16.96 4.25
C ILE A 458 0.98 16.26 3.95
N HIS A 459 1.39 16.27 2.69
CA HIS A 459 2.72 15.86 2.28
C HIS A 459 3.71 17.00 2.55
N ILE A 460 4.76 16.68 3.29
CA ILE A 460 5.70 17.65 3.86
C ILE A 460 7.10 17.48 3.31
N ARG A 461 7.94 18.50 3.52
CA ARG A 461 9.39 18.31 3.39
C ARG A 461 9.88 17.36 4.49
N LYS A 462 10.93 16.61 4.17
CA LYS A 462 11.50 15.51 4.98
C LYS A 462 12.19 15.96 6.28
N THR A 463 11.59 16.87 7.05
CA THR A 463 12.10 17.25 8.36
C THR A 463 11.10 16.83 9.45
N PRO A 464 11.53 16.03 10.44
CA PRO A 464 10.69 15.65 11.58
C PRO A 464 10.05 16.86 12.27
N ILE A 465 10.75 18.01 12.30
CA ILE A 465 10.27 19.25 12.91
C ILE A 465 8.94 19.72 12.32
N THR A 466 8.71 19.57 11.01
CA THR A 466 7.47 20.00 10.36
C THR A 466 6.26 19.22 10.87
N LEU A 467 6.44 17.95 11.27
CA LEU A 467 5.35 17.17 11.87
C LEU A 467 4.89 17.77 13.20
N TYR A 468 5.84 18.20 14.04
CA TYR A 468 5.52 18.83 15.32
C TYR A 468 4.86 20.20 15.13
N GLN A 469 5.34 21.01 14.18
CA GLN A 469 4.72 22.29 13.81
C GLN A 469 3.25 22.10 13.35
N LEU A 470 3.01 21.15 12.44
CA LEU A 470 1.66 20.82 11.97
C LEU A 470 0.79 20.26 13.09
N PHE A 471 1.38 19.47 13.98
CA PHE A 471 0.67 18.90 15.11
C PHE A 471 0.17 19.99 16.07
N LEU A 472 1.02 20.96 16.42
CA LEU A 472 0.61 22.12 17.22
C LEU A 472 -0.47 22.94 16.51
N TYR A 473 -0.26 23.26 15.23
CA TYR A 473 -1.23 24.02 14.45
C TYR A 473 -2.61 23.35 14.41
N MET A 474 -2.65 22.02 14.20
CA MET A 474 -3.91 21.28 14.03
C MET A 474 -4.65 20.97 15.34
N SER A 475 -3.94 20.93 16.47
CA SER A 475 -4.49 20.47 17.76
C SER A 475 -5.03 21.58 18.66
N ASN A 476 -4.96 22.86 18.23
CA ASN A 476 -5.38 24.05 19.01
C ASN A 476 -4.88 24.03 20.47
N PRO A 477 -3.61 24.39 20.73
CA PRO A 477 -3.01 24.20 22.03
C PRO A 477 -3.45 25.26 23.05
N ALA A 478 -4.43 26.12 22.76
CA ALA A 478 -4.88 27.21 23.63
C ALA A 478 -5.16 26.73 25.07
N GLY A 479 -5.74 25.53 25.23
CA GLY A 479 -5.99 24.92 26.54
C GLY A 479 -4.74 24.52 27.33
N LEU A 480 -3.62 24.23 26.65
CA LEU A 480 -2.34 23.85 27.29
C LEU A 480 -1.72 25.03 28.05
N PHE A 481 -1.92 26.24 27.55
CA PHE A 481 -1.23 27.43 28.02
C PHE A 481 -2.08 28.30 28.97
N ASN A 482 -3.25 27.83 29.36
CA ASN A 482 -4.05 28.47 30.41
C ASN A 482 -3.33 28.50 31.78
N HIS A 483 -2.25 27.73 31.94
CA HIS A 483 -1.42 27.66 33.13
C HIS A 483 0.03 28.17 32.92
N SER A 484 0.38 28.66 31.73
CA SER A 484 1.72 29.23 31.47
C SER A 484 1.84 30.64 32.04
N ASP A 485 3.07 31.16 32.14
CA ASP A 485 3.28 32.56 32.51
C ASP A 485 2.61 33.54 31.53
N SER A 486 2.43 34.80 31.96
CA SER A 486 1.65 35.79 31.21
C SER A 486 2.24 36.09 29.83
N ALA A 487 3.57 36.05 29.67
CA ALA A 487 4.23 36.30 28.39
C ALA A 487 4.01 35.16 27.39
N THR A 488 4.05 33.92 27.88
CA THR A 488 3.77 32.71 27.08
C THR A 488 2.29 32.67 26.68
N ALA A 489 1.39 32.96 27.63
CA ALA A 489 -0.04 33.04 27.37
C ALA A 489 -0.39 34.16 26.37
N GLU A 490 0.25 35.34 26.48
CA GLU A 490 0.08 36.45 25.53
C GLU A 490 0.56 36.08 24.12
N PHE A 491 1.77 35.52 23.98
CA PHE A 491 2.29 35.05 22.70
C PHE A 491 1.33 34.05 22.03
N ILE A 492 0.79 33.10 22.79
CA ILE A 492 -0.13 32.07 22.28
C ILE A 492 -1.51 32.63 21.93
N GLN A 493 -2.03 33.57 22.71
CA GLN A 493 -3.29 34.25 22.37
C GLN A 493 -3.15 35.11 21.11
N GLU A 494 -1.99 35.73 20.90
CA GLU A 494 -1.70 36.53 19.69
C GLU A 494 -1.61 35.68 18.41
N LEU A 495 -1.21 34.41 18.52
CA LEU A 495 -1.11 33.50 17.37
C LEU A 495 -2.47 33.13 16.75
N ARG A 496 -3.60 33.52 17.38
CA ARG A 496 -4.97 33.42 16.84
C ARG A 496 -5.21 32.06 16.17
N TRP A 497 -5.00 30.98 16.92
CA TRP A 497 -5.00 29.61 16.40
C TRP A 497 -6.25 29.28 15.58
N ASP A 498 -7.41 29.84 15.89
CA ASP A 498 -8.64 29.57 15.13
C ASP A 498 -8.67 30.16 13.70
N GLU A 499 -7.69 31.00 13.33
CA GLU A 499 -7.57 31.55 11.98
C GLU A 499 -6.94 30.55 11.00
N ASP A 500 -7.47 30.50 9.78
CA ASP A 500 -7.00 29.57 8.74
C ASP A 500 -5.54 29.87 8.30
N ASP A 501 -5.08 31.12 8.43
CA ASP A 501 -3.72 31.57 8.12
C ASP A 501 -2.78 31.62 9.35
N ALA A 502 -3.22 31.14 10.51
CA ALA A 502 -2.42 31.16 11.74
C ALA A 502 -1.05 30.47 11.56
N TYR A 503 -0.96 29.44 10.72
CA TYR A 503 0.30 28.78 10.40
C TYR A 503 1.39 29.75 9.91
N ASP A 504 1.02 30.75 9.10
CA ASP A 504 1.96 31.71 8.53
C ASP A 504 2.36 32.81 9.52
N LYS A 505 1.51 33.03 10.53
CA LYS A 505 1.71 34.03 11.58
C LYS A 505 2.61 33.49 12.70
N ILE A 506 2.70 32.18 12.86
CA ILE A 506 3.56 31.55 13.86
C ILE A 506 5.02 31.64 13.43
N ASN A 507 5.83 32.33 14.21
CA ASN A 507 7.28 32.28 14.09
C ASN A 507 7.80 30.97 14.71
N PHE A 508 7.68 29.87 13.97
CA PHE A 508 8.13 28.55 14.43
C PHE A 508 9.62 28.52 14.79
N ALA A 509 10.46 29.30 14.10
CA ALA A 509 11.89 29.38 14.43
C ALA A 509 12.13 29.99 15.82
N ALA A 510 11.36 31.01 16.20
CA ALA A 510 11.43 31.58 17.55
C ALA A 510 10.83 30.64 18.60
N LEU A 511 9.69 29.99 18.27
CA LEU A 511 9.06 29.01 19.15
C LEU A 511 10.00 27.84 19.44
N GLU A 512 10.66 27.27 18.43
CA GLU A 512 11.64 26.18 18.55
C GLU A 512 12.84 26.53 19.43
N GLN A 513 13.21 27.81 19.52
CA GLN A 513 14.29 28.29 20.38
C GLN A 513 13.82 28.66 21.80
N SER A 514 12.50 28.64 22.04
CA SER A 514 11.92 29.02 23.32
C SER A 514 11.94 27.86 24.33
N PRO A 515 11.98 28.14 25.64
CA PRO A 515 11.83 27.11 26.67
C PRO A 515 10.53 26.29 26.55
N LEU A 516 9.49 26.90 25.98
CA LEU A 516 8.19 26.28 25.76
C LEU A 516 8.26 25.10 24.79
N TRP A 517 9.10 25.20 23.76
CA TRP A 517 9.30 24.09 22.83
C TRP A 517 9.96 22.91 23.52
N GLU A 518 10.97 23.16 24.37
CA GLU A 518 11.63 22.11 25.15
C GLU A 518 10.68 21.49 26.18
N GLU A 519 9.72 22.25 26.72
CA GLU A 519 8.67 21.71 27.59
C GLU A 519 7.70 20.78 26.82
N LEU A 520 7.32 21.16 25.61
CA LEU A 520 6.40 20.42 24.74
C LEU A 520 7.04 19.18 24.11
N PHE A 521 8.23 19.36 23.56
CA PHE A 521 8.97 18.37 22.79
C PHE A 521 10.43 18.30 23.25
N PRO A 522 10.68 17.80 24.47
CA PRO A 522 12.03 17.68 25.00
C PRO A 522 12.99 16.99 24.02
N ALA A 523 14.25 17.44 23.99
CA ALA A 523 15.29 16.83 23.16
C ALA A 523 15.55 15.37 23.58
N ASP A 524 15.49 15.08 24.88
CA ASP A 524 15.61 13.73 25.42
C ASP A 524 14.36 12.88 25.12
N PRO A 525 14.47 11.73 24.43
CA PRO A 525 13.32 10.91 24.07
C PRO A 525 12.51 10.36 25.25
N ALA A 526 13.15 10.10 26.41
CA ALA A 526 12.45 9.56 27.58
C ALA A 526 11.64 10.67 28.29
N GLN A 527 12.20 11.88 28.39
CA GLN A 527 11.49 13.06 28.86
C GLN A 527 10.35 13.42 27.91
N ARG A 528 10.57 13.35 26.60
CA ARG A 528 9.53 13.59 25.59
C ARG A 528 8.38 12.61 25.71
N GLU A 529 8.68 11.32 25.83
CA GLU A 529 7.66 10.29 26.04
C GLU A 529 6.86 10.57 27.32
N ALA A 530 7.53 10.88 28.43
CA ALA A 530 6.88 11.22 29.70
C ALA A 530 6.06 12.53 29.64
N ALA A 531 6.53 13.56 28.94
CA ALA A 531 5.84 14.84 28.78
C ALA A 531 4.55 14.65 27.98
N LEU A 532 4.64 13.93 26.86
CA LEU A 532 3.50 13.69 26.00
C LEU A 532 2.50 12.66 26.59
N ASP A 533 2.94 11.76 27.46
CA ASP A 533 2.06 10.81 28.17
C ASP A 533 1.36 11.45 29.38
N LYS A 534 1.94 12.52 29.93
CA LYS A 534 1.26 13.43 30.88
C LYS A 534 0.35 14.45 30.17
N GLY A 535 0.46 14.55 28.84
CA GLY A 535 -0.14 15.58 28.01
C GLY A 535 -1.67 15.55 28.00
N ALA A 536 -2.27 16.68 28.37
CA ALA A 536 -3.68 16.93 28.63
C ALA A 536 -4.68 16.49 27.52
N PRO A 537 -5.98 16.33 27.84
CA PRO A 537 -7.05 15.82 26.95
C PRO A 537 -7.30 16.59 25.63
N TRP A 538 -6.55 17.64 25.30
CA TRP A 538 -6.76 18.51 24.12
C TRP A 538 -6.40 17.85 22.78
N TRP A 539 -5.77 16.67 22.75
CA TRP A 539 -5.69 15.85 21.53
C TRP A 539 -7.09 15.50 20.98
N ASP A 540 -8.14 15.65 21.81
CA ASP A 540 -9.55 15.50 21.46
C ASP A 540 -10.17 16.79 20.89
N ASP A 541 -9.61 17.97 21.18
CA ASP A 541 -10.12 19.30 20.77
C ASP A 541 -9.67 19.69 19.35
N THR A 542 -9.77 18.73 18.44
CA THR A 542 -9.46 19.00 17.03
C THR A 542 -10.61 19.73 16.36
N HIS A 543 -10.29 20.83 15.67
CA HIS A 543 -11.20 21.48 14.72
C HIS A 543 -11.55 20.47 13.61
N THR A 544 -12.70 19.81 13.71
CA THR A 544 -13.21 18.92 12.65
C THR A 544 -14.25 19.67 11.85
N THR A 545 -14.22 19.50 10.53
CA THR A 545 -15.18 20.14 9.65
C THR A 545 -15.83 19.09 8.77
N ARG A 546 -17.16 19.13 8.69
CA ARG A 546 -17.88 18.36 7.68
C ARG A 546 -17.99 19.23 6.43
N LEU A 547 -16.97 19.18 5.58
CA LEU A 547 -17.06 19.81 4.27
C LEU A 547 -17.82 18.91 3.30
N PRO A 548 -18.70 19.46 2.46
CA PRO A 548 -19.29 18.71 1.37
C PRO A 548 -18.20 18.26 0.38
N PHE A 549 -18.29 17.04 -0.12
CA PHE A 549 -17.38 16.47 -1.11
C PHE A 549 -18.13 16.19 -2.42
N THR A 550 -17.39 15.93 -3.50
CA THR A 550 -17.97 15.58 -4.80
C THR A 550 -18.05 14.07 -4.94
N LEU A 551 -19.28 13.55 -5.09
CA LEU A 551 -19.53 12.14 -5.35
C LEU A 551 -19.26 11.83 -6.83
N GLY A 552 -18.29 10.96 -7.11
CA GLY A 552 -17.98 10.47 -8.46
C GLY A 552 -18.25 8.97 -8.60
N VAL A 553 -19.46 8.59 -9.01
CA VAL A 553 -19.75 7.20 -9.42
C VAL A 553 -19.70 7.15 -10.94
N SER A 554 -18.78 6.37 -11.51
CA SER A 554 -18.72 6.24 -12.97
C SER A 554 -18.35 4.85 -13.47
N THR A 555 -18.99 4.47 -14.58
CA THR A 555 -18.61 3.33 -15.42
C THR A 555 -17.43 3.65 -16.37
N ASN A 556 -16.90 4.87 -16.34
CA ASN A 556 -15.77 5.31 -17.14
C ASN A 556 -14.83 6.21 -16.31
N THR A 557 -13.54 5.85 -16.26
CA THR A 557 -12.50 6.59 -15.55
C THR A 557 -12.35 8.04 -16.03
N THR A 558 -12.75 8.35 -17.26
CA THR A 558 -12.69 9.72 -17.82
C THR A 558 -13.75 10.65 -17.20
N ASP A 559 -14.91 10.12 -16.82
CA ASP A 559 -16.00 10.93 -16.26
C ASP A 559 -15.76 11.25 -14.78
N VAL A 560 -15.08 10.36 -14.05
CA VAL A 560 -14.61 10.58 -12.67
C VAL A 560 -13.81 11.89 -12.56
N LEU A 561 -12.97 12.18 -13.57
CA LEU A 561 -12.11 13.37 -13.56
C LEU A 561 -12.80 14.64 -14.03
N ARG A 562 -13.86 14.55 -14.85
CA ARG A 562 -14.65 15.75 -15.18
C ARG A 562 -15.39 16.29 -13.95
N ALA A 563 -15.78 15.40 -13.04
CA ALA A 563 -16.30 15.81 -11.74
C ALA A 563 -15.22 16.47 -10.86
N SER A 564 -13.96 16.00 -10.92
CA SER A 564 -12.87 16.56 -10.12
C SER A 564 -12.39 17.94 -10.60
N THR A 565 -12.38 18.22 -11.91
CA THR A 565 -12.02 19.55 -12.42
C THR A 565 -12.98 20.65 -11.96
N VAL A 566 -14.26 20.32 -11.74
CA VAL A 566 -15.24 21.26 -11.15
C VAL A 566 -14.91 21.55 -9.67
N SER A 567 -14.35 20.58 -8.95
CA SER A 567 -13.94 20.69 -7.53
C SER A 567 -12.57 21.37 -7.32
N SER A 568 -11.83 21.71 -8.39
CA SER A 568 -10.47 22.26 -8.31
C SER A 568 -10.37 23.68 -7.75
N LYS A 569 -11.49 24.41 -7.69
CA LYS A 569 -11.59 25.67 -6.95
C LYS A 569 -12.10 25.32 -5.56
N CYS A 570 -11.44 25.76 -4.49
CA CYS A 570 -11.90 25.58 -3.10
C CYS A 570 -13.27 26.26 -2.79
N ASN A 571 -14.05 26.65 -3.80
CA ASN A 571 -15.34 27.34 -3.67
C ASN A 571 -16.51 26.36 -3.54
N ARG A 572 -17.34 26.62 -2.53
CA ARG A 572 -18.40 25.80 -1.93
C ARG A 572 -19.60 25.43 -2.82
N LYS A 573 -19.46 24.58 -3.83
CA LYS A 573 -20.65 23.91 -4.42
C LYS A 573 -20.46 22.41 -4.53
N ALA A 574 -21.13 21.69 -3.63
CA ALA A 574 -21.35 20.26 -3.71
C ALA A 574 -22.30 19.94 -4.87
N LEU A 575 -22.01 18.87 -5.61
CA LEU A 575 -23.00 18.21 -6.46
C LEU A 575 -23.67 17.12 -5.62
N SER A 576 -24.92 17.32 -5.21
CA SER A 576 -25.72 16.23 -4.62
C SER A 576 -26.19 15.29 -5.73
N ILE A 577 -25.96 13.99 -5.60
CA ILE A 577 -26.56 13.00 -6.48
C ILE A 577 -27.63 12.28 -5.67
N THR A 578 -28.90 12.49 -6.04
CA THR A 578 -30.00 11.61 -5.65
C THR A 578 -30.01 10.35 -6.51
N PRO A 579 -30.46 9.19 -6.00
CA PRO A 579 -30.68 8.00 -6.82
C PRO A 579 -31.54 8.35 -8.04
N PRO A 580 -31.22 7.86 -9.24
CA PRO A 580 -31.99 8.15 -10.43
C PRO A 580 -33.27 7.31 -10.43
N ASP A 581 -34.29 7.72 -9.68
CA ASP A 581 -35.64 7.19 -9.85
C ASP A 581 -36.35 8.04 -10.92
N GLY A 582 -36.10 7.70 -12.19
CA GLY A 582 -36.74 8.30 -13.36
C GLY A 582 -36.07 7.89 -14.68
N ASP A 583 -36.47 6.76 -15.24
CA ASP A 583 -36.00 6.18 -16.52
C ASP A 583 -36.51 6.99 -17.75
N PRO A 584 -35.86 7.05 -18.94
CA PRO A 584 -34.45 6.90 -19.31
C PRO A 584 -33.91 8.21 -19.95
N ALA A 585 -33.20 9.05 -19.21
CA ALA A 585 -32.27 10.03 -19.78
C ALA A 585 -31.20 10.35 -18.76
N VAL A 586 -30.04 9.75 -18.97
CA VAL A 586 -28.84 9.83 -18.16
C VAL A 586 -28.44 11.29 -17.91
N ASN A 587 -28.65 11.78 -16.68
CA ASN A 587 -27.89 12.89 -16.10
C ASN A 587 -26.79 12.33 -15.18
N VAL A 588 -25.96 11.48 -15.77
CA VAL A 588 -24.53 11.39 -15.43
C VAL A 588 -23.87 12.55 -16.17
N VAL A 589 -22.89 13.22 -15.58
CA VAL A 589 -22.16 14.34 -16.21
C VAL A 589 -21.62 13.93 -17.60
N GLY A 590 -22.38 14.24 -18.65
CA GLY A 590 -22.00 14.27 -20.07
C GLY A 590 -21.56 12.96 -20.73
N VAL A 591 -22.49 12.02 -20.96
CA VAL A 591 -22.30 10.95 -21.95
C VAL A 591 -22.64 11.49 -23.35
N HIS A 592 -21.63 11.82 -24.16
CA HIS A 592 -21.84 11.93 -25.61
C HIS A 592 -21.93 10.52 -26.20
N GLN A 593 -23.13 10.09 -26.56
CA GLN A 593 -23.33 8.93 -27.42
C GLN A 593 -22.79 9.24 -28.83
N HIS A 594 -21.67 8.60 -29.21
CA HIS A 594 -21.39 8.38 -30.61
C HIS A 594 -22.29 7.25 -31.11
N HIS A 595 -23.39 7.60 -31.78
CA HIS A 595 -24.14 6.64 -32.58
C HIS A 595 -23.29 6.18 -33.77
N LEU A 596 -22.87 4.92 -33.75
CA LEU A 596 -22.49 4.17 -34.94
C LEU A 596 -23.76 3.95 -35.79
N SER A 597 -23.99 4.84 -36.75
CA SER A 597 -24.94 4.63 -37.84
C SER A 597 -24.22 3.99 -39.02
N CYS A 598 -24.41 2.68 -39.19
CA CYS A 598 -24.22 2.01 -40.46
C CYS A 598 -25.21 2.58 -41.49
N ARG A 599 -24.74 3.29 -42.53
CA ARG A 599 -25.50 3.40 -43.78
C ARG A 599 -24.63 3.63 -45.02
N ARG A 600 -24.99 2.82 -46.02
CA ARG A 600 -24.51 2.70 -47.39
C ARG A 600 -24.34 4.05 -48.12
N HIS A 601 -23.40 4.03 -49.07
CA HIS A 601 -23.25 4.92 -50.21
C HIS A 601 -24.54 5.60 -50.70
N LYS A 602 -24.47 6.92 -50.90
CA LYS A 602 -24.75 7.56 -52.20
C LYS A 602 -24.18 8.99 -52.25
N ASN A 603 -23.63 9.30 -53.42
CA ASN A 603 -23.08 10.59 -53.86
C ASN A 603 -24.05 11.76 -53.69
N SER A 604 -23.54 12.93 -53.28
CA SER A 604 -23.55 14.15 -54.10
C SER A 604 -22.90 15.33 -53.37
N LYS A 605 -22.18 16.14 -54.16
CA LYS A 605 -21.67 17.51 -53.92
C LYS A 605 -22.70 18.37 -53.14
N THR A 606 -22.34 19.35 -52.30
CA THR A 606 -21.91 20.71 -52.70
C THR A 606 -21.56 21.55 -51.44
N ARG A 607 -20.73 22.59 -51.63
CA ARG A 607 -20.42 23.79 -50.79
C ARG A 607 -21.55 24.21 -49.81
N GLN A 608 -21.33 24.86 -48.66
CA GLN A 608 -20.73 26.20 -48.51
C GLN A 608 -20.56 26.57 -47.02
N ARG A 609 -19.65 27.53 -46.77
CA ARG A 609 -19.30 28.20 -45.50
C ARG A 609 -20.50 28.83 -44.76
N ASN A 610 -20.46 28.80 -43.42
CA ASN A 610 -20.21 29.97 -42.57
C ASN A 610 -19.72 29.50 -41.20
#